data_AF-A0A7C6YSG7-F1
#
_entry.id   AF-A0A7C6YSG7-F1
#
_cell.length_a   1.000
_cell.length_b   1.000
_cell.length_c   1.000
_cell.angle_alpha   90.00
_cell.angle_beta   90.00
_cell.angle_gamma   90.00
#
_symmetry.space_group_name_H-M   'P 1'
#
loop_
_entity.id
_entity.type
_entity.pdbx_description
1 polymer ?
#
loop_
_entity_poly.entity_id
_entity_poly.type
_entity_poly.pdbx_seq_one_letter_code
_entity_poly.pdbx_strand_id
1 'polypeptide(L)'
;MFKTNPYAKKEPICGNLVVVLDGKFDGRGLKLIPQPSRCLLLNEVHELILTDEDAKPNNIVNEIAYIGFFVVKKSAIVVVNDHVEVEGKNLGVIAGFDETHMPNHYNIVVKSDKRNSGLEMGFELGDEVIIG
;
A
#
# COMPACT_ATOMS: atom_id res chain seq x y z
N MET A 1 -9.17 20.32 -7.51
CA MET A 1 -9.22 19.41 -6.34
C MET A 1 -10.54 19.64 -5.62
N PHE A 2 -11.15 18.59 -5.08
CA PHE A 2 -12.35 18.77 -4.24
C PHE A 2 -12.01 19.61 -3.01
N LYS A 3 -12.94 20.48 -2.59
CA LYS A 3 -12.78 21.31 -1.38
C LYS A 3 -12.84 20.48 -0.09
N THR A 4 -13.45 19.30 -0.17
CA THR A 4 -13.64 18.33 0.91
C THR A 4 -13.42 16.92 0.35
N ASN A 5 -13.11 15.95 1.21
CA ASN A 5 -12.97 14.55 0.79
C ASN A 5 -14.29 14.06 0.14
N PRO A 6 -14.28 13.64 -1.15
CA PRO A 6 -15.50 13.20 -1.83
C PRO A 6 -15.99 11.80 -1.39
N TYR A 7 -15.17 11.03 -0.66
CA TYR A 7 -15.50 9.69 -0.19
C TYR A 7 -16.25 9.75 1.14
N ALA A 8 -17.58 9.89 1.09
CA ALA A 8 -18.41 10.03 2.30
C ALA A 8 -18.54 8.74 3.12
N LYS A 9 -18.60 7.58 2.43
CA LYS A 9 -18.64 6.23 3.01
C LYS A 9 -17.96 5.28 2.02
N LYS A 10 -17.19 4.32 2.53
CA LYS A 10 -16.57 3.26 1.76
C LYS A 10 -16.43 2.02 2.64
N GLU A 11 -16.49 0.86 2.01
CA GLU A 11 -16.07 -0.39 2.61
C GLU A 11 -14.55 -0.46 2.60
N PRO A 12 -13.91 -1.09 3.61
CA PRO A 12 -12.50 -1.40 3.53
C PRO A 12 -12.24 -2.47 2.47
N ILE A 13 -11.03 -2.47 1.93
CA ILE A 13 -10.46 -3.65 1.27
C ILE A 13 -10.15 -4.68 2.35
N CYS A 14 -10.43 -5.94 2.02
CA CYS A 14 -9.94 -7.10 2.74
C CYS A 14 -9.17 -7.98 1.77
N GLY A 15 -8.02 -8.51 2.21
CA GLY A 15 -7.14 -9.36 1.42
C GLY A 15 -6.30 -10.27 2.29
N ASN A 16 -5.41 -11.04 1.68
CA ASN A 16 -4.44 -11.87 2.40
C ASN A 16 -3.06 -11.76 1.76
N LEU A 17 -2.00 -11.75 2.57
CA LEU A 17 -0.65 -11.87 2.05
C LEU A 17 -0.47 -13.19 1.31
N VAL A 18 0.02 -13.10 0.07
CA VAL A 18 0.38 -14.24 -0.79
C VAL A 18 1.88 -14.32 -1.05
N VAL A 19 2.61 -13.26 -0.69
CA VAL A 19 4.07 -13.22 -0.63
C VAL A 19 4.46 -12.34 0.56
N VAL A 20 5.40 -12.79 1.37
CA VAL A 20 6.09 -11.97 2.38
C VAL A 20 7.48 -11.64 1.83
N LEU A 21 7.87 -10.37 1.90
CA LEU A 21 9.17 -9.91 1.40
C LEU A 21 10.10 -9.53 2.54
N ASP A 22 11.39 -9.74 2.32
CA ASP A 22 12.45 -9.29 3.19
C ASP A 22 13.44 -8.42 2.44
N GLY A 23 13.37 -7.11 2.66
CA GLY A 23 14.29 -6.19 2.03
C GLY A 23 13.95 -4.73 2.28
N LYS A 24 15.01 -3.92 2.27
CA LYS A 24 14.95 -2.46 2.22
C LYS A 24 15.75 -2.01 1.01
N PHE A 25 15.34 -0.91 0.42
CA PHE A 25 16.02 -0.37 -0.74
C PHE A 25 16.02 1.15 -0.67
N ASP A 26 17.19 1.72 -0.85
CA ASP A 26 17.41 3.17 -0.88
C ASP A 26 17.64 3.59 -2.33
N GLY A 27 17.18 4.78 -2.72
CA GLY A 27 17.25 5.22 -4.13
C GLY A 27 16.30 4.47 -5.09
N ARG A 28 15.17 3.94 -4.60
CA ARG A 28 14.20 3.15 -5.41
C ARG A 28 13.55 3.93 -6.55
N GLY A 29 13.31 5.24 -6.36
CA GLY A 29 12.74 6.14 -7.35
C GLY A 29 11.30 5.85 -7.78
N LEU A 30 10.42 5.37 -6.87
CA LEU A 30 8.99 5.17 -7.16
C LEU A 30 8.33 6.51 -7.46
N LYS A 31 7.61 6.61 -8.59
CA LYS A 31 6.96 7.85 -9.02
C LYS A 31 5.48 7.78 -8.69
N LEU A 32 5.09 8.39 -7.57
CA LEU A 32 3.70 8.39 -7.15
C LEU A 32 2.85 9.19 -8.15
N ILE A 33 1.85 8.54 -8.71
CA ILE A 33 0.90 9.15 -9.65
C ILE A 33 0.12 10.31 -9.00
N PRO A 34 -0.50 11.21 -9.79
CA PRO A 34 -1.32 12.30 -9.24
C PRO A 34 -2.66 11.86 -8.67
N GLN A 35 -3.24 10.74 -9.14
CA GLN A 35 -4.56 10.31 -8.73
C GLN A 35 -4.54 9.74 -7.31
N PRO A 36 -5.38 10.25 -6.39
CA PRO A 36 -5.30 9.89 -4.97
C PRO A 36 -5.98 8.57 -4.64
N SER A 37 -6.51 7.83 -5.61
CA SER A 37 -7.28 6.61 -5.36
C SER A 37 -7.10 5.56 -6.44
N ARG A 38 -7.38 4.30 -6.07
CA ARG A 38 -7.44 3.15 -6.97
C ARG A 38 -8.59 2.23 -6.61
N CYS A 39 -9.25 1.70 -7.62
CA CYS A 39 -10.12 0.53 -7.46
C CYS A 39 -9.21 -0.69 -7.43
N LEU A 40 -9.31 -1.52 -6.39
CA LEU A 40 -8.66 -2.82 -6.37
C LEU A 40 -9.76 -3.87 -6.55
N LEU A 41 -9.62 -4.73 -7.55
CA LEU A 41 -10.64 -5.70 -7.93
C LEU A 41 -10.39 -7.05 -7.25
N LEU A 42 -11.47 -7.79 -7.01
CA LEU A 42 -11.44 -9.15 -6.48
C LEU A 42 -10.44 -10.01 -7.28
N ASN A 43 -9.59 -10.72 -6.54
CA ASN A 43 -8.51 -11.58 -7.04
C ASN A 43 -7.33 -10.88 -7.73
N GLU A 44 -7.30 -9.55 -7.79
CA GLU A 44 -6.06 -8.85 -8.16
C GLU A 44 -5.01 -8.99 -7.05
N VAL A 45 -3.74 -8.98 -7.46
CA VAL A 45 -2.59 -9.05 -6.56
C VAL A 45 -1.82 -7.75 -6.64
N HIS A 46 -1.52 -7.15 -5.49
CA HIS A 46 -0.82 -5.87 -5.41
C HIS A 46 0.30 -5.90 -4.36
N GLU A 47 1.29 -5.03 -4.54
CA GLU A 47 2.48 -4.97 -3.69
C GLU A 47 2.31 -3.86 -2.63
N LEU A 48 2.57 -4.21 -1.37
CA LEU A 48 2.65 -3.26 -0.26
C LEU A 48 4.11 -2.90 0.00
N ILE A 49 4.39 -1.59 0.00
CA ILE A 49 5.70 -1.01 0.23
C ILE A 49 5.57 0.03 1.33
N LEU A 50 6.44 -0.03 2.35
CA LEU A 50 6.57 1.02 3.35
C LEU A 50 7.60 2.07 2.91
N THR A 51 7.37 3.32 3.30
CA THR A 51 8.35 4.40 3.32
C THR A 51 8.22 5.19 4.61
N ASP A 52 9.32 5.72 5.10
CA ASP A 52 9.37 6.70 6.20
C ASP A 52 9.58 8.14 5.70
N GLU A 53 9.59 8.35 4.38
CA GLU A 53 9.59 9.67 3.79
C GLU A 53 8.23 10.34 3.95
N ASP A 54 8.20 11.68 4.00
CA ASP A 54 6.95 12.44 3.90
C ASP A 54 6.43 12.46 2.45
N ALA A 55 5.94 11.31 2.01
CA ALA A 55 5.48 11.08 0.65
C ALA A 55 3.99 11.40 0.46
N LYS A 56 3.68 11.89 -0.74
CA LYS A 56 2.32 12.17 -1.22
C LYS A 56 2.24 12.05 -2.75
N PRO A 57 1.05 12.06 -3.38
CA PRO A 57 0.92 12.03 -4.84
C PRO A 57 1.80 13.06 -5.55
N ASN A 58 2.40 12.68 -6.69
CA ASN A 58 3.42 13.41 -7.45
C ASN A 58 4.83 13.45 -6.83
N ASN A 59 5.08 12.82 -5.69
CA ASN A 59 6.44 12.69 -5.16
C ASN A 59 7.17 11.51 -5.76
N ILE A 60 8.51 11.56 -5.63
CA ILE A 60 9.39 10.42 -5.87
C ILE A 60 9.74 9.86 -4.50
N VAL A 61 9.57 8.56 -4.31
CA VAL A 61 9.92 7.83 -3.08
C VAL A 61 11.14 6.97 -3.36
N ASN A 62 12.19 7.16 -2.57
CA ASN A 62 13.49 6.52 -2.74
C ASN A 62 13.76 5.49 -1.65
N GLU A 63 13.27 5.73 -0.46
CA GLU A 63 13.63 5.03 0.76
C GLU A 63 12.48 4.12 1.17
N ILE A 64 12.65 2.81 0.94
CA ILE A 64 11.55 1.85 1.09
C ILE A 64 11.91 0.60 1.88
N ALA A 65 10.88 -0.04 2.45
CA ALA A 65 10.92 -1.43 2.88
C ALA A 65 9.79 -2.21 2.21
N TYR A 66 10.09 -3.44 1.78
CA TYR A 66 9.10 -4.31 1.15
C TYR A 66 8.31 -5.07 2.21
N ILE A 67 6.98 -5.03 2.14
CA ILE A 67 6.11 -5.84 3.01
C ILE A 67 5.78 -7.16 2.35
N GLY A 68 5.20 -7.11 1.15
CA GLY A 68 4.68 -8.31 0.52
C GLY A 68 3.69 -8.02 -0.59
N PHE A 69 3.18 -9.09 -1.17
CA PHE A 69 2.05 -9.03 -2.08
C PHE A 69 0.82 -9.58 -1.39
N PHE A 70 -0.32 -8.97 -1.63
CA PHE A 70 -1.60 -9.47 -1.13
C PHE A 70 -2.59 -9.67 -2.27
N VAL A 71 -3.46 -10.66 -2.13
CA VAL A 71 -4.60 -10.88 -3.02
C VAL A 71 -5.84 -10.21 -2.42
N VAL A 72 -6.56 -9.45 -3.25
CA VAL A 72 -7.81 -8.79 -2.87
C VAL A 72 -8.92 -9.84 -2.75
N LYS A 73 -9.58 -9.91 -1.60
CA LYS A 73 -10.73 -10.79 -1.34
C LYS A 73 -12.08 -10.09 -1.40
N LYS A 74 -12.08 -8.76 -1.37
CA LYS A 74 -13.27 -7.91 -1.53
C LYS A 74 -12.89 -6.64 -2.29
N SER A 75 -13.49 -6.43 -3.45
CA SER A 75 -13.26 -5.21 -4.24
C SER A 75 -13.71 -3.96 -3.49
N ALA A 76 -12.91 -2.91 -3.51
CA ALA A 76 -13.27 -1.59 -3.00
C ALA A 76 -12.37 -0.50 -3.62
N ILE A 77 -12.53 0.73 -3.13
CA ILE A 77 -11.69 1.88 -3.51
C ILE A 77 -10.77 2.20 -2.35
N VAL A 78 -9.47 2.21 -2.62
CA VAL A 78 -8.45 2.73 -1.69
C VAL A 78 -8.09 4.16 -2.05
N VAL A 79 -7.74 4.95 -1.05
CA VAL A 79 -7.49 6.39 -1.14
C VAL A 79 -6.26 6.73 -0.29
N VAL A 80 -5.50 7.72 -0.71
CA VAL A 80 -4.45 8.32 0.12
C VAL A 80 -5.01 8.70 1.50
N ASN A 81 -4.22 8.42 2.54
CA ASN A 81 -4.55 8.49 3.96
C ASN A 81 -5.46 7.38 4.53
N ASP A 82 -5.90 6.41 3.73
CA ASP A 82 -6.49 5.18 4.30
C ASP A 82 -5.46 4.49 5.20
N HIS A 83 -5.92 3.94 6.32
CA HIS A 83 -5.07 3.13 7.19
C HIS A 83 -4.81 1.77 6.56
N VAL A 84 -3.61 1.25 6.79
CA VAL A 84 -3.21 -0.09 6.33
C VAL A 84 -2.83 -0.93 7.53
N GLU A 85 -3.45 -2.09 7.65
CA GLU A 85 -3.19 -3.07 8.71
C GLU A 85 -2.89 -4.43 8.09
N VAL A 86 -1.97 -5.16 8.72
CA VAL A 86 -1.68 -6.57 8.43
C VAL A 86 -1.74 -7.36 9.73
N GLU A 87 -2.62 -8.34 9.81
CA GLU A 87 -2.89 -9.14 11.01
C GLU A 87 -3.11 -8.25 12.26
N GLY A 88 -3.93 -7.20 12.10
CA GLY A 88 -4.23 -6.20 13.13
C GLY A 88 -3.06 -5.26 13.51
N LYS A 89 -1.89 -5.41 12.88
CA LYS A 89 -0.74 -4.51 13.07
C LYS A 89 -0.83 -3.34 12.11
N ASN A 90 -0.94 -2.14 12.66
CA ASN A 90 -0.94 -0.90 11.89
C ASN A 90 0.42 -0.66 11.21
N LEU A 91 0.39 -0.58 9.88
CA LEU A 91 1.56 -0.26 9.06
C LEU A 91 1.73 1.25 8.86
N GLY A 92 0.63 2.00 8.83
CA GLY A 92 0.61 3.43 8.58
C GLY A 92 -0.57 3.84 7.70
N VAL A 93 -0.33 4.76 6.78
CA VAL A 93 -1.36 5.27 5.87
C VAL A 93 -0.89 5.29 4.41
N ILE A 94 -1.78 5.11 3.44
CA ILE A 94 -1.40 5.18 2.02
C ILE A 94 -0.86 6.58 1.68
N ALA A 95 0.38 6.63 1.16
CA ALA A 95 1.00 7.83 0.61
C ALA A 95 0.63 8.05 -0.86
N GLY A 96 0.48 6.95 -1.62
CA GLY A 96 0.12 6.99 -3.02
C GLY A 96 0.36 5.66 -3.73
N PHE A 97 0.33 5.70 -5.06
CA PHE A 97 0.45 4.54 -5.92
C PHE A 97 1.51 4.78 -6.98
N ASP A 98 2.30 3.77 -7.31
CA ASP A 98 3.24 3.80 -8.42
C ASP A 98 2.88 2.71 -9.45
N GLU A 99 3.05 3.04 -10.73
CA GLU A 99 2.61 2.22 -11.87
C GLU A 99 3.78 1.58 -12.62
N THR A 100 4.98 1.51 -12.02
CA THR A 100 6.18 0.94 -12.65
C THR A 100 5.93 -0.48 -13.20
N HIS A 101 5.04 -1.25 -12.57
CA HIS A 101 4.70 -2.62 -12.98
C HIS A 101 3.34 -2.76 -13.66
N MET A 102 2.63 -1.67 -13.97
CA MET A 102 1.36 -1.79 -14.69
C MET A 102 1.57 -2.37 -16.11
N PRO A 103 0.66 -3.24 -16.59
CA PRO A 103 -0.64 -3.58 -16.01
C PRO A 103 -0.65 -4.77 -15.03
N ASN A 104 0.52 -5.26 -14.58
CA ASN A 104 0.59 -6.41 -13.69
C ASN A 104 0.02 -6.09 -12.30
N HIS A 105 0.60 -5.09 -11.62
CA HIS A 105 0.17 -4.68 -10.29
C HIS A 105 0.53 -3.22 -9.98
N TYR A 106 -0.16 -2.65 -8.99
CA TYR A 106 0.26 -1.39 -8.37
C TYR A 106 1.28 -1.63 -7.27
N ASN A 107 2.26 -0.73 -7.20
CA ASN A 107 3.02 -0.49 -5.98
C ASN A 107 2.20 0.43 -5.09
N ILE A 108 1.63 -0.11 -4.01
CA ILE A 108 0.87 0.67 -3.02
C ILE A 108 1.86 1.09 -1.94
N VAL A 109 2.15 2.40 -1.90
CA VAL A 109 3.14 2.96 -0.99
C VAL A 109 2.45 3.48 0.26
N VAL A 110 2.90 3.01 1.42
CA VAL A 110 2.37 3.29 2.75
C VAL A 110 3.41 4.09 3.52
N LYS A 111 3.04 5.28 3.99
CA LYS A 111 3.86 6.08 4.89
C LYS A 111 3.77 5.54 6.31
N SER A 112 4.91 5.30 6.94
CA SER A 112 5.07 4.79 8.30
C SER A 112 6.18 5.54 9.04
N ASP A 113 6.25 5.42 10.35
CA ASP A 113 7.36 6.00 11.13
C ASP A 113 8.66 5.19 11.00
N LYS A 114 8.57 3.91 10.57
CA LYS A 114 9.71 2.98 10.47
C LYS A 114 9.62 2.11 9.22
N ARG A 115 10.76 1.94 8.54
CA ARG A 115 10.91 1.01 7.41
C ARG A 115 11.34 -0.38 7.89
N ASN A 116 10.40 -1.19 8.39
CA ASN A 116 10.66 -2.62 8.63
C ASN A 116 10.10 -3.45 7.46
N SER A 117 10.82 -4.48 7.03
CA SER A 117 10.34 -5.41 6.00
C SER A 117 9.19 -6.28 6.53
N GLY A 118 8.47 -6.96 5.63
CA GLY A 118 7.41 -7.88 6.04
C GLY A 118 7.94 -9.00 6.95
N LEU A 119 9.11 -9.56 6.61
CA LEU A 119 9.76 -10.58 7.43
C LEU A 119 10.23 -10.03 8.79
N GLU A 120 10.86 -8.86 8.83
CA GLU A 120 11.25 -8.21 10.11
C GLU A 120 10.04 -7.92 11.00
N MET A 121 8.87 -7.69 10.40
CA MET A 121 7.62 -7.47 11.10
C MET A 121 6.94 -8.76 11.59
N GLY A 122 7.45 -9.93 11.19
CA GLY A 122 6.96 -11.25 11.56
C GLY A 122 5.69 -11.68 10.81
N PHE A 123 5.46 -11.15 9.61
CA PHE A 123 4.30 -11.53 8.81
C PHE A 123 4.49 -12.89 8.14
N GLU A 124 3.37 -13.57 7.93
CA GLU A 124 3.29 -14.90 7.36
C GLU A 124 2.36 -14.92 6.13
N LEU A 125 2.43 -16.01 5.37
CA LEU A 125 1.48 -16.23 4.28
C LEU A 125 0.07 -16.43 4.83
N GLY A 126 -0.90 -15.75 4.23
CA GLY A 126 -2.30 -15.80 4.64
C GLY A 126 -2.72 -14.71 5.60
N ASP A 127 -1.78 -13.98 6.23
CA ASP A 127 -2.08 -12.86 7.13
C ASP A 127 -3.07 -11.88 6.50
N GLU A 128 -4.06 -11.46 7.28
CA GLU A 128 -5.13 -10.60 6.78
C GLU A 128 -4.61 -9.19 6.49
N VAL A 129 -4.98 -8.64 5.34
CA VAL A 129 -4.71 -7.25 4.96
C VAL A 129 -6.01 -6.46 4.97
N ILE A 130 -6.05 -5.36 5.72
CA ILE A 130 -7.18 -4.43 5.76
C ILE A 130 -6.71 -3.04 5.33
N ILE A 131 -7.44 -2.42 4.40
CA ILE A 131 -7.18 -1.04 3.96
C ILE A 131 -8.47 -0.24 3.95
N GLY A 132 -8.57 0.85 4.71
CA GLY A 132 -9.75 1.70 4.69
C GLY A 132 -9.84 2.75 5.78
#